data_AF-A0ABC9QSY0-F1
#
_entry.id   AF-A0ABC9QSY0-F1
#
_cell.length_a   1.000
_cell.length_b   1.000
_cell.length_c   1.000
_cell.angle_alpha   90.00
_cell.angle_beta   90.00
_cell.angle_gamma   90.00
#
_symmetry.space_group_name_H-M   'P 1'
#
loop_
_entity.id
_entity.type
_entity.pdbx_description
1 polymer ?
#
loop_
_entity_poly.entity_id
_entity_poly.type
_entity_poly.pdbx_seq_one_letter_code
_entity_poly.pdbx_strand_id
1 'polypeptide(L)'
;MVKPLQSLELPLGHPLVEKLCDRSLKDEVKFNEKSEPIFKEEVSEEDKIKFKQALWVLHAIANNETSLRYLSDDNQKFIEDLAQAKKITNEKIEKTLEIVSTSDVDVDFEEFKDLMLKVDNTAVGLKSYSQSQLLDLDGGHWDLEAPSALKESVTFRFDNLDPNGKEMHFYARSSLKDLNKGVVAIDFGTKSTTASYMDETGTYRLLSIGGLVDDASLTKFENPTIVEFRHRKKFITGYDVLDHRPFTAHNHIEVAHEAQKNAAGVKGNDLYRFFSKLKQWAGADEKQNFRDLIEDFSLESFTHCMGFNPIEIYAYYIGRCINNMHNSVFLKYFLSYPIKYEKHQAEKIRESFERGLKKSLPRHVFDDEKTAKTFKVELRASEPCVYAISALKSYGFFKSEKLDKPVYYGVFDFGGGTTDFDFGKWEKSTSPKFLYKMTHFSSGGDKYLGGENLLELLAWEAYAKNFQELKEKDVVIAKPNYDRIDTQRFGSFMQNSREARLNLQTIASQLRPFFRKFRRQYYRSDRRK
;
A
#
# COMPACT_ATOMS: atom_id res chain seq x y z
N MET A 1 -31.58 4.89 -11.56
CA MET A 1 -31.18 4.35 -12.89
C MET A 1 -29.70 4.56 -13.06
N VAL A 2 -28.96 3.54 -13.51
CA VAL A 2 -27.56 3.70 -13.93
C VAL A 2 -27.58 4.49 -15.23
N LYS A 3 -26.88 5.62 -15.30
CA LYS A 3 -26.80 6.43 -16.52
C LYS A 3 -25.54 6.02 -17.28
N PRO A 4 -25.65 5.67 -18.57
CA PRO A 4 -24.46 5.50 -19.41
C PRO A 4 -23.72 6.83 -19.49
N LEU A 5 -22.39 6.77 -19.43
CA LEU A 5 -21.53 7.89 -19.75
C LEU A 5 -21.28 7.88 -21.26
N GLN A 6 -21.47 9.04 -21.89
CA GLN A 6 -21.07 9.30 -23.28
C GLN A 6 -19.77 10.14 -23.33
N SER A 7 -19.54 10.90 -22.26
CA SER A 7 -18.33 11.66 -22.00
C SER A 7 -17.98 11.56 -20.52
N LEU A 8 -16.74 11.94 -20.19
CA LEU A 8 -16.25 12.02 -18.83
C LEU A 8 -15.77 13.43 -18.55
N GLU A 9 -16.49 14.14 -17.69
CA GLU A 9 -16.10 15.47 -17.22
C GLU A 9 -15.28 15.35 -15.94
N LEU A 10 -14.10 15.97 -15.92
CA LEU A 10 -13.17 15.92 -14.79
C LEU A 10 -12.71 17.33 -14.39
N PRO A 11 -12.54 17.61 -13.08
CA PRO A 11 -11.82 18.81 -12.64
C PRO A 11 -10.39 18.82 -13.18
N LEU A 12 -9.86 19.98 -13.56
CA LEU A 12 -8.53 20.08 -14.17
C LEU A 12 -7.39 19.49 -13.31
N GLY A 13 -7.51 19.60 -11.98
CA GLY A 13 -6.53 19.02 -11.06
C GLY A 13 -6.65 17.51 -10.84
N HIS A 14 -7.60 16.83 -11.49
CA HIS A 14 -7.79 15.39 -11.31
C HIS A 14 -6.69 14.60 -12.04
N PRO A 15 -6.04 13.60 -11.42
CA PRO A 15 -4.90 12.89 -12.02
C PRO A 15 -5.24 12.05 -13.27
N LEU A 16 -6.53 11.75 -13.51
CA LEU A 16 -6.94 11.15 -14.78
C LEU A 16 -6.82 12.11 -15.97
N VAL A 17 -6.87 13.43 -15.75
CA VAL A 17 -6.77 14.42 -16.84
C VAL A 17 -5.47 14.25 -17.61
N GLU A 18 -4.33 14.24 -16.91
CA GLU A 18 -3.01 14.04 -17.51
C GLU A 18 -2.93 12.69 -18.24
N LYS A 19 -3.40 11.61 -17.60
CA LYS A 19 -3.40 10.27 -18.18
C LYS A 19 -4.25 10.16 -19.46
N LEU A 20 -5.40 10.82 -19.51
CA LEU A 20 -6.27 10.81 -20.67
C LEU A 20 -5.75 11.73 -21.77
N CYS A 21 -5.17 12.88 -21.42
CA CYS A 21 -4.47 13.74 -22.37
C CYS A 21 -3.32 13.00 -23.05
N ASP A 22 -2.49 12.26 -22.30
CA ASP A 22 -1.41 11.44 -22.86
C ASP A 22 -1.91 10.38 -23.85
N ARG A 23 -3.13 9.84 -23.64
CA ARG A 23 -3.76 8.86 -24.54
C ARG A 23 -4.50 9.48 -25.71
N SER A 24 -4.79 10.78 -25.65
CA SER A 24 -5.33 11.55 -26.77
C SER A 24 -4.28 11.85 -27.84
N LEU A 25 -3.00 11.91 -27.45
CA LEU A 25 -1.89 12.20 -28.34
C LEU A 25 -1.57 10.99 -29.24
N LYS A 26 -1.41 11.23 -30.55
CA LYS A 26 -0.90 10.21 -31.50
C LYS A 26 0.63 10.09 -31.39
N ASP A 27 1.16 8.92 -31.78
CA ASP A 27 2.57 8.53 -31.61
C ASP A 27 3.59 9.64 -31.95
N GLU A 28 4.62 9.76 -31.10
CA GLU A 28 5.77 10.70 -31.11
C GLU A 28 5.58 12.10 -30.49
N VAL A 29 4.37 12.59 -30.25
CA VAL A 29 4.16 13.89 -29.58
C VAL A 29 4.17 13.69 -28.06
N LYS A 30 5.23 14.16 -27.38
CA LYS A 30 5.30 14.20 -25.91
C LYS A 30 5.26 15.64 -25.44
N PHE A 31 4.49 15.88 -24.38
CA PHE A 31 4.56 17.15 -23.67
C PHE A 31 5.99 17.37 -23.17
N ASN A 32 6.61 18.47 -23.61
CA ASN A 32 7.98 18.79 -23.22
C ASN A 32 7.97 19.63 -21.94
N GLU A 33 8.18 19.00 -20.79
CA GLU A 33 8.25 19.67 -19.48
C GLU A 33 9.33 20.77 -19.39
N LYS A 34 10.28 20.85 -20.34
CA LYS A 34 11.45 21.74 -20.24
C LYS A 34 11.21 23.22 -20.53
N SER A 35 10.05 23.60 -21.05
CA SER A 35 9.70 25.02 -21.26
C SER A 35 8.68 25.47 -20.22
N GLU A 36 9.15 25.84 -19.02
CA GLU A 36 8.27 26.45 -18.05
C GLU A 36 7.78 27.83 -18.54
N PRO A 37 6.46 28.09 -18.53
CA PRO A 37 5.94 29.40 -18.92
C PRO A 37 6.43 30.49 -17.96
N ILE A 38 6.84 31.63 -18.52
CA ILE A 38 7.24 32.80 -17.74
C ILE A 38 5.98 33.61 -17.42
N PHE A 39 5.63 33.71 -16.15
CA PHE A 39 4.49 34.49 -15.69
C PHE A 39 4.87 35.94 -15.40
N LYS A 40 3.91 36.87 -15.49
CA LYS A 40 4.06 38.19 -14.87
C LYS A 40 4.04 38.08 -13.33
N GLU A 41 4.65 39.05 -12.67
CA GLU A 41 4.76 39.11 -11.20
C GLU A 41 3.40 39.16 -10.50
N GLU A 42 2.39 39.73 -11.15
CA GLU A 42 1.01 39.86 -10.66
C GLU A 42 0.18 38.56 -10.66
N VAL A 43 0.69 37.47 -11.24
CA VAL A 43 -0.03 36.18 -11.33
C VAL A 43 0.13 35.41 -10.01
N SER A 44 -0.99 34.96 -9.45
CA SER A 44 -1.00 34.17 -8.20
C SER A 44 -0.40 32.76 -8.40
N GLU A 45 0.13 32.13 -7.35
CA GLU A 45 0.61 30.74 -7.44
C GLU A 45 -0.50 29.75 -7.77
N GLU A 46 -1.73 30.01 -7.31
CA GLU A 46 -2.90 29.20 -7.65
C GLU A 46 -3.18 29.22 -9.16
N ASP A 47 -3.20 30.42 -9.76
CA ASP A 47 -3.44 30.58 -11.19
C ASP A 47 -2.31 29.98 -12.03
N LYS A 48 -1.06 30.03 -11.54
CA LYS A 48 0.07 29.34 -12.20
C LYS A 48 -0.14 27.83 -12.23
N ILE A 49 -0.59 27.23 -11.14
CA ILE A 49 -0.86 25.78 -11.05
C ILE A 49 -2.00 25.41 -12.01
N LYS A 50 -3.12 26.14 -11.97
CA LYS A 50 -4.27 25.92 -12.85
C LYS A 50 -3.91 26.07 -14.32
N PHE A 51 -3.15 27.11 -14.66
CA PHE A 51 -2.66 27.32 -16.02
C PHE A 51 -1.75 26.18 -16.48
N LYS A 52 -0.82 25.72 -15.64
CA LYS A 52 0.02 24.55 -15.97
C LYS A 52 -0.84 23.31 -16.25
N GLN A 53 -1.89 23.05 -15.47
CA GLN A 53 -2.83 21.95 -15.72
C GLN A 53 -3.61 22.12 -17.04
N ALA A 54 -4.10 23.34 -17.30
CA ALA A 54 -4.81 23.66 -18.54
C ALA A 54 -3.93 23.56 -19.79
N LEU A 55 -2.63 23.87 -19.69
CA LEU A 55 -1.67 23.71 -20.79
C LEU A 55 -1.53 22.26 -21.25
N TRP A 56 -1.59 21.29 -20.34
CA TRP A 56 -1.59 19.87 -20.70
C TRP A 56 -2.80 19.52 -21.58
N VAL A 57 -3.98 20.02 -21.19
CA VAL A 57 -5.21 19.81 -21.95
C VAL A 57 -5.15 20.51 -23.31
N LEU A 58 -4.72 21.78 -23.37
CA LEU A 58 -4.56 22.49 -24.63
C LEU A 58 -3.56 21.79 -25.56
N HIS A 59 -2.49 21.20 -25.00
CA HIS A 59 -1.53 20.45 -25.79
C HIS A 59 -2.17 19.21 -26.42
N ALA A 60 -3.00 18.47 -25.68
CA ALA A 60 -3.77 17.35 -26.22
C ALA A 60 -4.72 17.81 -27.34
N ILE A 61 -5.48 18.87 -27.09
CA ILE A 61 -6.44 19.41 -28.08
C ILE A 61 -5.71 19.84 -29.36
N ALA A 62 -4.62 20.61 -29.24
CA ALA A 62 -3.89 21.16 -30.37
C ALA A 62 -3.20 20.09 -31.25
N ASN A 63 -2.91 18.91 -30.68
CA ASN A 63 -2.21 17.82 -31.37
C ASN A 63 -3.14 16.63 -31.70
N ASN A 64 -4.46 16.78 -31.52
CA ASN A 64 -5.46 15.79 -31.89
C ASN A 64 -6.42 16.40 -32.92
N GLU A 65 -6.35 15.92 -34.17
CA GLU A 65 -7.18 16.41 -35.28
C GLU A 65 -8.68 16.31 -35.02
N THR A 66 -9.15 15.31 -34.26
CA THR A 66 -10.57 15.16 -33.89
C THR A 66 -10.97 16.24 -32.90
N SER A 67 -10.11 16.52 -31.91
CA SER A 67 -10.33 17.57 -30.90
C SER A 67 -10.33 18.97 -31.52
N LEU A 68 -9.46 19.23 -32.50
CA LEU A 68 -9.39 20.51 -33.23
C LEU A 68 -10.71 20.86 -33.96
N ARG A 69 -11.50 19.87 -34.38
CA ARG A 69 -12.80 20.10 -35.07
C ARG A 69 -13.82 20.81 -34.19
N TYR A 70 -13.63 20.78 -32.87
CA TYR A 70 -14.53 21.42 -31.91
C TYR A 70 -14.08 22.84 -31.50
N LEU A 71 -12.87 23.27 -31.91
CA LEU A 71 -12.36 24.61 -31.64
C LEU A 71 -12.77 25.62 -32.73
N SER A 72 -13.12 26.84 -32.33
CA SER A 72 -13.28 27.96 -33.25
C SER A 72 -11.95 28.46 -33.79
N ASP A 73 -11.95 29.06 -35.00
CA ASP A 73 -10.77 29.68 -35.61
C ASP A 73 -10.10 30.71 -34.66
N ASP A 74 -10.90 31.48 -33.92
CA ASP A 74 -10.40 32.45 -32.93
C ASP A 74 -9.65 31.79 -31.76
N ASN A 75 -10.11 30.61 -31.33
CA ASN A 75 -9.46 29.86 -30.26
C ASN A 75 -8.19 29.15 -30.76
N GLN A 76 -8.20 28.64 -31.99
CA GLN A 76 -6.98 28.07 -32.61
C GLN A 76 -5.89 29.14 -32.72
N LYS A 77 -6.24 30.33 -33.23
CA LYS A 77 -5.32 31.46 -33.29
C LYS A 77 -4.80 31.88 -31.91
N PHE A 78 -5.67 31.86 -30.89
CA PHE A 78 -5.24 32.14 -29.52
C PHE A 78 -4.21 31.13 -29.00
N ILE A 79 -4.37 29.83 -29.29
CA ILE A 79 -3.41 28.79 -28.89
C ILE A 79 -2.05 29.02 -29.57
N GLU A 80 -2.03 29.40 -30.85
CA GLU A 80 -0.81 29.77 -31.58
C GLU A 80 -0.13 31.00 -30.96
N ASP A 81 -0.90 32.05 -30.66
CA ASP A 81 -0.41 33.27 -30.00
C ASP A 81 0.09 32.99 -28.56
N LEU A 82 -0.51 32.02 -27.87
CA LEU A 82 -0.12 31.57 -26.54
C LEU A 82 1.24 30.88 -26.58
N ALA A 83 1.49 30.03 -27.59
CA ALA A 83 2.78 29.35 -27.77
C ALA A 83 3.95 30.31 -28.03
N GLN A 84 3.68 31.49 -28.60
CA GLN A 84 4.69 32.54 -28.86
C GLN A 84 4.79 33.57 -27.73
N ALA A 85 3.98 33.46 -26.67
CA ALA A 85 3.90 34.44 -25.62
C ALA A 85 5.18 34.50 -24.78
N LYS A 86 5.84 35.67 -24.77
CA LYS A 86 7.02 35.91 -23.90
C LYS A 86 6.68 35.90 -22.40
N LYS A 87 5.48 36.34 -22.03
CA LYS A 87 4.97 36.35 -20.66
C LYS A 87 3.47 36.00 -20.64
N ILE A 88 3.07 35.24 -19.62
CA ILE A 88 1.68 34.87 -19.35
C ILE A 88 1.05 35.88 -18.38
N THR A 89 -0.14 36.37 -18.72
CA THR A 89 -0.95 37.34 -17.95
C THR A 89 -2.21 36.67 -17.42
N ASN A 90 -2.87 37.27 -16.41
CA ASN A 90 -4.14 36.75 -15.89
C ASN A 90 -5.22 36.61 -16.99
N GLU A 91 -5.32 37.57 -17.90
CA GLU A 91 -6.24 37.50 -19.05
C GLU A 91 -5.98 36.27 -19.95
N LYS A 92 -4.70 35.94 -20.19
CA LYS A 92 -4.34 34.73 -20.95
C LYS A 92 -4.69 33.46 -20.18
N ILE A 93 -4.55 33.47 -18.86
CA ILE A 93 -4.91 32.33 -18.01
C ILE A 93 -6.43 32.12 -18.03
N GLU A 94 -7.21 33.17 -17.81
CA GLU A 94 -8.67 33.12 -17.86
C GLU A 94 -9.18 32.61 -19.20
N LYS A 95 -8.68 33.15 -20.31
CA LYS A 95 -9.05 32.69 -21.66
C LYS A 95 -8.62 31.24 -21.93
N THR A 96 -7.47 30.81 -21.41
CA THR A 96 -7.01 29.41 -21.51
C THR A 96 -7.95 28.46 -20.77
N LEU A 97 -8.34 28.81 -19.54
CA LEU A 97 -9.27 28.02 -18.74
C LEU A 97 -10.66 27.96 -19.41
N GLU A 98 -11.14 29.08 -19.95
CA GLU A 98 -12.41 29.13 -20.69
C GLU A 98 -12.40 28.19 -21.91
N ILE A 99 -11.34 28.22 -22.72
CA ILE A 99 -11.20 27.34 -23.87
C ILE A 99 -11.23 25.88 -23.42
N VAL A 100 -10.45 25.53 -22.39
CA VAL A 100 -10.37 24.16 -21.88
C VAL A 100 -11.72 23.66 -21.36
N SER A 101 -12.48 24.50 -20.64
CA SER A 101 -13.77 24.11 -20.09
C SER A 101 -14.92 24.07 -21.10
N THR A 102 -14.73 24.63 -22.30
CA THR A 102 -15.71 24.59 -23.39
C THR A 102 -15.32 23.66 -24.53
N SER A 103 -14.10 23.14 -24.52
CA SER A 103 -13.59 22.21 -25.53
C SER A 103 -13.69 20.76 -25.06
N ASP A 104 -13.84 19.87 -26.02
CA ASP A 104 -13.80 18.43 -25.80
C ASP A 104 -12.43 17.88 -26.19
N VAL A 105 -11.90 16.96 -25.37
CA VAL A 105 -10.70 16.19 -25.70
C VAL A 105 -11.12 14.80 -26.16
N ASP A 106 -10.76 14.47 -27.38
CA ASP A 106 -11.01 13.16 -27.96
C ASP A 106 -9.97 12.14 -27.49
N VAL A 107 -10.43 10.98 -27.01
CA VAL A 107 -9.58 9.88 -26.55
C VAL A 107 -10.07 8.57 -27.16
N ASP A 108 -9.15 7.77 -27.67
CA ASP A 108 -9.47 6.44 -28.19
C ASP A 108 -10.15 5.58 -27.10
N PHE A 109 -11.30 4.99 -27.45
CA PHE A 109 -12.11 4.27 -26.47
C PHE A 109 -11.43 2.98 -25.99
N GLU A 110 -10.60 2.31 -26.81
CA GLU A 110 -9.84 1.14 -26.39
C GLU A 110 -8.72 1.54 -25.42
N GLU A 111 -8.01 2.63 -25.66
CA GLU A 111 -7.00 3.17 -24.74
C GLU A 111 -7.62 3.59 -23.40
N PHE A 112 -8.80 4.22 -23.42
CA PHE A 112 -9.56 4.54 -22.21
C PHE A 112 -9.94 3.28 -21.43
N LYS A 113 -10.52 2.27 -22.11
CA LYS A 113 -10.90 1.02 -21.46
C LYS A 113 -9.67 0.31 -20.89
N ASP A 114 -8.58 0.23 -21.63
CA ASP A 114 -7.34 -0.41 -21.17
C ASP A 114 -6.81 0.27 -19.89
N LEU A 115 -6.80 1.61 -19.87
CA LEU A 115 -6.42 2.40 -18.70
C LEU A 115 -7.31 2.06 -17.50
N MET A 116 -8.62 2.10 -17.67
CA MET A 116 -9.57 1.91 -16.57
C MET A 116 -9.59 0.46 -16.06
N LEU A 117 -9.48 -0.53 -16.95
CA LEU A 117 -9.42 -1.95 -16.57
C LEU A 117 -8.09 -2.32 -15.86
N LYS A 118 -7.06 -1.49 -15.98
CA LYS A 118 -5.73 -1.68 -15.38
C LYS A 118 -5.44 -0.78 -14.18
N VAL A 119 -6.42 -0.06 -13.61
CA VAL A 119 -6.17 0.85 -12.48
C VAL A 119 -5.54 0.15 -11.27
N ASP A 120 -6.12 -0.96 -10.80
CA ASP A 120 -5.56 -1.71 -9.66
C ASP A 120 -4.39 -2.62 -10.05
N ASN A 121 -4.29 -3.00 -11.33
CA ASN A 121 -3.10 -3.65 -11.87
C ASN A 121 -1.88 -2.71 -11.77
N THR A 122 -2.02 -1.47 -12.22
CA THR A 122 -0.96 -0.46 -12.17
C THR A 122 -0.65 -0.08 -10.74
N ALA A 123 -1.65 0.14 -9.89
CA ALA A 123 -1.44 0.60 -8.52
C ALA A 123 -0.76 -0.45 -7.63
N VAL A 124 -1.21 -1.71 -7.68
CA VAL A 124 -0.79 -2.74 -6.71
C VAL A 124 -0.58 -4.14 -7.31
N GLY A 125 -0.57 -4.27 -8.64
CA GLY A 125 -0.24 -5.53 -9.32
C GLY A 125 -1.38 -6.55 -9.37
N LEU A 126 -2.64 -6.15 -9.16
CA LEU A 126 -3.79 -7.06 -9.34
C LEU A 126 -3.99 -7.45 -10.81
N LYS A 127 -4.77 -8.51 -11.07
CA LYS A 127 -5.19 -8.86 -12.42
C LYS A 127 -6.09 -7.76 -13.00
N SER A 128 -5.93 -7.47 -14.29
CA SER A 128 -6.81 -6.54 -15.01
C SER A 128 -8.26 -7.02 -14.99
N TYR A 129 -9.18 -6.08 -14.93
CA TYR A 129 -10.61 -6.34 -14.97
C TYR A 129 -11.07 -6.83 -16.35
N SER A 130 -12.16 -7.60 -16.40
CA SER A 130 -12.79 -7.98 -17.66
C SER A 130 -13.51 -6.80 -18.30
N GLN A 131 -13.67 -6.80 -19.62
CA GLN A 131 -14.40 -5.75 -20.36
C GLN A 131 -15.82 -5.53 -19.82
N SER A 132 -16.50 -6.60 -19.39
CA SER A 132 -17.82 -6.53 -18.74
C SER A 132 -17.85 -5.61 -17.51
N GLN A 133 -16.72 -5.42 -16.82
CA GLN A 133 -16.64 -4.50 -15.68
C GLN A 133 -17.00 -3.07 -16.07
N LEU A 134 -16.70 -2.63 -17.28
CA LEU A 134 -17.03 -1.28 -17.76
C LEU A 134 -18.32 -1.23 -18.57
N LEU A 135 -18.59 -2.29 -19.35
CA LEU A 135 -19.61 -2.28 -20.40
C LEU A 135 -20.97 -2.85 -19.98
N ASP A 136 -21.04 -3.64 -18.90
CA ASP A 136 -22.31 -4.21 -18.45
C ASP A 136 -23.08 -3.23 -17.56
N LEU A 137 -24.42 -3.28 -17.63
CA LEU A 137 -25.33 -2.41 -16.84
C LEU A 137 -25.12 -2.53 -15.32
N ASP A 138 -24.83 -3.74 -14.85
CA ASP A 138 -24.57 -4.04 -13.44
C ASP A 138 -23.08 -3.90 -13.07
N GLY A 139 -22.23 -3.53 -14.04
CA GLY A 139 -20.83 -3.21 -13.84
C GLY A 139 -20.62 -1.75 -13.44
N GLY A 140 -19.69 -1.12 -14.14
CA GLY A 140 -19.16 0.23 -13.95
C GLY A 140 -17.90 0.27 -13.08
N HIS A 141 -17.30 1.45 -12.96
CA HIS A 141 -16.05 1.65 -12.23
C HIS A 141 -16.15 2.77 -11.19
N TRP A 142 -15.57 2.54 -10.00
CA TRP A 142 -15.61 3.51 -8.89
C TRP A 142 -14.90 4.82 -9.21
N ASP A 143 -13.77 4.72 -9.92
CA ASP A 143 -12.91 5.88 -10.21
C ASP A 143 -13.43 6.74 -11.39
N LEU A 144 -14.61 6.44 -11.94
CA LEU A 144 -15.29 7.24 -12.98
C LEU A 144 -16.40 8.14 -12.44
N GLU A 145 -16.82 7.95 -11.19
CA GLU A 145 -17.80 8.82 -10.55
C GLU A 145 -17.05 10.01 -9.94
N ALA A 146 -16.89 11.06 -10.74
CA ALA A 146 -16.26 12.31 -10.32
C ALA A 146 -17.30 13.26 -9.69
N PRO A 147 -16.89 14.12 -8.72
CA PRO A 147 -17.78 15.16 -8.19
C PRO A 147 -18.21 16.11 -9.31
N SER A 148 -19.44 16.62 -9.21
CA SER A 148 -20.00 17.60 -10.15
C SER A 148 -19.03 18.74 -10.44
N ALA A 149 -18.89 19.08 -11.72
CA ALA A 149 -17.86 19.97 -12.23
C ALA A 149 -17.85 21.35 -11.58
N LEU A 150 -16.66 21.75 -11.13
CA LEU A 150 -16.30 23.14 -10.89
C LEU A 150 -16.31 23.90 -12.23
N LYS A 151 -16.28 25.23 -12.19
CA LYS A 151 -16.06 26.08 -13.38
C LYS A 151 -14.80 25.74 -14.19
N GLU A 152 -13.89 24.97 -13.61
CA GLU A 152 -12.57 24.60 -14.14
C GLU A 152 -12.51 23.07 -14.37
N SER A 153 -13.26 22.61 -15.37
CA SER A 153 -13.32 21.21 -15.80
C SER A 153 -12.84 21.04 -17.23
N VAL A 154 -12.65 19.78 -17.64
CA VAL A 154 -12.43 19.35 -19.03
C VAL A 154 -13.36 18.18 -19.32
N THR A 155 -13.92 18.15 -20.53
CA THR A 155 -14.76 17.05 -21.00
C THR A 155 -13.96 16.15 -21.94
N PHE A 156 -13.87 14.87 -21.60
CA PHE A 156 -13.29 13.85 -22.48
C PHE A 156 -14.41 13.13 -23.23
N ARG A 157 -14.26 13.03 -24.55
CA ARG A 157 -15.13 12.25 -25.43
C ARG A 157 -14.39 11.03 -25.93
N PHE A 158 -15.15 10.00 -26.24
CA PHE A 158 -14.62 8.72 -26.68
C PHE A 158 -15.32 8.29 -27.96
N ASP A 159 -14.56 7.84 -28.96
CA ASP A 159 -15.07 7.22 -30.18
C ASP A 159 -15.60 5.80 -29.89
N ASN A 160 -16.63 5.72 -29.05
CA ASN A 160 -17.19 4.49 -28.48
C ASN A 160 -18.12 3.75 -29.45
N LEU A 161 -17.70 3.51 -30.70
CA LEU A 161 -18.50 2.76 -31.68
C LEU A 161 -18.06 1.29 -31.74
N ASP A 162 -19.02 0.36 -31.73
CA ASP A 162 -18.74 -1.06 -31.99
C ASP A 162 -18.44 -1.30 -33.50
N PRO A 163 -17.99 -2.51 -33.91
CA PRO A 163 -17.70 -2.82 -35.32
C PRO A 163 -18.90 -2.65 -36.28
N ASN A 164 -20.12 -2.50 -35.76
CA ASN A 164 -21.34 -2.26 -36.53
C ASN A 164 -21.78 -0.79 -36.50
N GLY A 165 -20.98 0.11 -35.91
CA GLY A 165 -21.27 1.54 -35.79
C GLY A 165 -22.27 1.89 -34.70
N LYS A 166 -22.50 1.00 -33.72
CA LYS A 166 -23.40 1.26 -32.59
C LYS A 166 -22.62 1.80 -31.40
N GLU A 167 -23.15 2.84 -30.77
CA GLU A 167 -22.58 3.42 -29.56
C GLU A 167 -22.53 2.41 -28.40
N MET A 168 -21.33 2.23 -27.84
CA MET A 168 -21.01 1.40 -26.68
C MET A 168 -21.09 2.24 -25.41
N HIS A 169 -21.85 1.79 -24.44
CA HIS A 169 -21.95 2.48 -23.16
C HIS A 169 -20.90 1.99 -22.17
N PHE A 170 -20.41 2.92 -21.33
CA PHE A 170 -19.65 2.61 -20.14
C PHE A 170 -20.29 3.29 -18.94
N TYR A 171 -20.02 2.76 -17.75
CA TYR A 171 -20.76 3.15 -16.55
C TYR A 171 -19.84 3.58 -15.41
N ALA A 172 -20.19 4.67 -14.73
CA ALA A 172 -19.71 4.94 -13.38
C ALA A 172 -20.46 4.05 -12.37
N ARG A 173 -19.77 3.65 -11.29
CA ARG A 173 -20.38 2.84 -10.24
C ARG A 173 -20.11 3.45 -8.87
N SER A 174 -21.17 3.70 -8.12
CA SER A 174 -21.03 4.13 -6.73
C SER A 174 -20.56 2.99 -5.86
N SER A 175 -19.42 3.18 -5.20
CA SER A 175 -18.86 2.23 -4.25
C SER A 175 -19.76 2.00 -3.03
N LEU A 176 -20.76 2.88 -2.79
CA LEU A 176 -21.77 2.69 -1.76
C LEU A 176 -22.66 1.48 -2.02
N LYS A 177 -22.78 1.03 -3.28
CA LYS A 177 -23.50 -0.20 -3.64
C LYS A 177 -22.72 -1.46 -3.30
N ASP A 178 -21.42 -1.36 -3.12
CA ASP A 178 -20.51 -2.48 -2.91
C ASP A 178 -20.03 -2.55 -1.44
N LEU A 179 -20.70 -1.89 -0.51
CA LEU A 179 -20.32 -1.90 0.91
C LEU A 179 -20.52 -3.28 1.54
N ASN A 180 -19.46 -3.80 2.15
CA ASN A 180 -19.49 -5.03 2.93
C ASN A 180 -19.69 -4.74 4.42
N LYS A 181 -20.58 -5.49 5.08
CA LYS A 181 -20.81 -5.39 6.53
C LYS A 181 -19.82 -6.21 7.36
N GLY A 182 -19.03 -7.04 6.70
CA GLY A 182 -17.99 -7.88 7.27
C GLY A 182 -16.82 -7.08 7.84
N VAL A 183 -15.85 -7.82 8.35
CA VAL A 183 -14.66 -7.27 9.00
C VAL A 183 -13.43 -7.87 8.34
N VAL A 184 -12.42 -7.05 8.13
CA VAL A 184 -11.08 -7.48 7.75
C VAL A 184 -10.26 -7.66 9.03
N ALA A 185 -9.67 -8.83 9.24
CA ALA A 185 -8.74 -9.08 10.33
C ALA A 185 -7.33 -9.15 9.79
N ILE A 186 -6.42 -8.35 10.37
CA ILE A 186 -5.04 -8.21 9.94
C ILE A 186 -4.13 -8.59 11.10
N ASP A 187 -3.22 -9.50 10.81
CA ASP A 187 -2.10 -9.85 11.66
C ASP A 187 -0.80 -9.26 11.10
N PHE A 188 -0.38 -8.12 11.64
CA PHE A 188 0.85 -7.44 11.23
C PHE A 188 2.05 -8.04 11.96
N GLY A 189 2.55 -9.18 11.46
CA GLY A 189 3.70 -9.88 12.03
C GLY A 189 5.06 -9.24 11.66
N THR A 190 6.12 -9.68 12.34
CA THR A 190 7.49 -9.19 12.09
C THR A 190 8.04 -9.67 10.75
N LYS A 191 7.82 -10.95 10.44
CA LYS A 191 8.34 -11.62 9.24
C LYS A 191 7.32 -11.62 8.10
N SER A 192 6.06 -11.86 8.45
CA SER A 192 4.96 -11.97 7.52
C SER A 192 3.70 -11.34 8.10
N THR A 193 2.87 -10.78 7.23
CA THR A 193 1.56 -10.23 7.51
C THR A 193 0.50 -11.13 6.91
N THR A 194 -0.51 -11.46 7.69
CA THR A 194 -1.67 -12.23 7.22
C THR A 194 -2.90 -11.34 7.29
N ALA A 195 -3.67 -11.29 6.22
CA ALA A 195 -4.95 -10.60 6.19
C ALA A 195 -6.06 -11.59 5.83
N SER A 196 -7.21 -11.46 6.48
CA SER A 196 -8.39 -12.25 6.18
C SER A 196 -9.63 -11.37 6.14
N TYR A 197 -10.59 -11.74 5.30
CA TYR A 197 -11.87 -11.07 5.18
C TYR A 197 -12.97 -12.09 4.92
N MET A 198 -14.22 -11.68 5.14
CA MET A 198 -15.38 -12.50 4.82
C MET A 198 -15.94 -12.06 3.47
N ASP A 199 -16.01 -12.97 2.51
CA ASP A 199 -16.59 -12.67 1.20
C ASP A 199 -18.14 -12.57 1.29
N GLU A 200 -18.77 -12.23 0.16
CA GLU A 200 -20.22 -12.07 0.07
C GLU A 200 -21.01 -13.35 0.38
N THR A 201 -20.39 -14.52 0.26
CA THR A 201 -20.99 -15.82 0.60
C THR A 201 -20.91 -16.13 2.10
N GLY A 202 -20.24 -15.28 2.88
CA GLY A 202 -19.95 -15.53 4.30
C GLY A 202 -18.73 -16.42 4.53
N THR A 203 -17.93 -16.70 3.49
CA THR A 203 -16.74 -17.55 3.59
C THR A 203 -15.52 -16.71 3.96
N TYR A 204 -14.72 -17.18 4.91
CA TYR A 204 -13.43 -16.54 5.24
C TYR A 204 -12.40 -16.79 4.14
N ARG A 205 -11.84 -15.71 3.61
CA ARG A 205 -10.78 -15.71 2.60
C ARG A 205 -9.50 -15.13 3.20
N LEU A 206 -8.37 -15.69 2.79
CA LEU A 206 -7.03 -15.17 3.10
C LEU A 206 -6.54 -14.32 1.93
N LEU A 207 -5.84 -13.24 2.23
CA LEU A 207 -5.28 -12.33 1.25
C LEU A 207 -3.84 -12.72 0.88
N SER A 208 -3.57 -12.80 -0.43
CA SER A 208 -2.22 -12.83 -1.00
C SER A 208 -1.95 -11.48 -1.66
N ILE A 209 -0.78 -10.90 -1.42
CA ILE A 209 -0.35 -9.59 -1.92
C ILE A 209 0.83 -9.82 -2.87
N GLY A 210 0.57 -9.75 -4.17
CA GLY A 210 1.50 -10.19 -5.21
C GLY A 210 1.73 -11.71 -5.20
N GLY A 211 2.77 -12.15 -5.90
CA GLY A 211 3.14 -13.56 -6.00
C GLY A 211 2.30 -14.36 -7.01
N LEU A 212 2.65 -15.63 -7.19
CA LEU A 212 1.94 -16.53 -8.11
C LEU A 212 0.57 -16.89 -7.54
N VAL A 213 -0.48 -16.27 -8.09
CA VAL A 213 -1.89 -16.48 -7.68
C VAL A 213 -2.26 -17.97 -7.72
N ASP A 214 -1.73 -18.69 -8.72
CA ASP A 214 -1.95 -20.12 -8.97
C ASP A 214 -1.11 -21.06 -8.10
N ASP A 215 -0.27 -20.54 -7.20
CA ASP A 215 0.44 -21.39 -6.23
C ASP A 215 -0.57 -22.10 -5.32
N ALA A 216 -0.53 -23.42 -5.26
CA ALA A 216 -1.39 -24.20 -4.37
C ALA A 216 -0.94 -24.12 -2.90
N SER A 217 0.27 -23.60 -2.64
CA SER A 217 0.83 -23.52 -1.30
C SER A 217 0.11 -22.49 -0.43
N LEU A 218 -0.26 -22.90 0.79
CA LEU A 218 -0.84 -21.99 1.80
C LEU A 218 0.14 -20.88 2.23
N THR A 219 1.43 -21.06 2.00
CA THR A 219 2.47 -20.06 2.31
C THR A 219 2.31 -18.77 1.50
N LYS A 220 1.56 -18.79 0.39
CA LYS A 220 1.27 -17.57 -0.37
C LYS A 220 0.46 -16.55 0.44
N PHE A 221 -0.29 -17.00 1.44
CA PHE A 221 -1.05 -16.13 2.33
C PHE A 221 -0.20 -15.55 3.47
N GLU A 222 1.04 -16.02 3.66
CA GLU A 222 2.03 -15.42 4.54
C GLU A 222 2.79 -14.32 3.79
N ASN A 223 2.17 -13.14 3.64
CA ASN A 223 2.75 -12.03 2.88
C ASN A 223 4.01 -11.51 3.59
N PRO A 224 5.21 -11.56 2.99
CA PRO A 224 6.42 -11.07 3.63
C PRO A 224 6.28 -9.61 4.07
N THR A 225 6.64 -9.27 5.31
CA THR A 225 6.50 -7.89 5.81
C THR A 225 7.68 -7.04 5.33
N ILE A 226 7.71 -6.75 4.03
CA ILE A 226 8.80 -6.08 3.33
C ILE A 226 8.26 -5.05 2.34
N VAL A 227 9.00 -3.94 2.21
CA VAL A 227 8.77 -2.88 1.22
C VAL A 227 10.05 -2.68 0.41
N GLU A 228 9.93 -2.49 -0.90
CA GLU A 228 11.02 -2.06 -1.79
C GLU A 228 10.78 -0.60 -2.21
N PHE A 229 11.75 0.26 -1.96
CA PHE A 229 11.78 1.64 -2.42
C PHE A 229 12.47 1.71 -3.79
N ARG A 230 11.71 2.04 -4.84
CA ARG A 230 12.23 2.12 -6.21
C ARG A 230 12.31 3.58 -6.67
N HIS A 231 11.20 4.30 -6.59
CA HIS A 231 11.11 5.72 -6.94
C HIS A 231 10.22 6.44 -5.93
N ARG A 232 10.75 6.68 -4.72
CA ARG A 232 9.98 7.19 -3.57
C ARG A 232 9.30 8.52 -3.88
N LYS A 233 10.03 9.47 -4.47
CA LYS A 233 9.48 10.80 -4.83
C LYS A 233 8.30 10.68 -5.79
N LYS A 234 8.44 9.88 -6.86
CA LYS A 234 7.34 9.64 -7.82
C LYS A 234 6.12 9.00 -7.17
N PHE A 235 6.33 8.04 -6.26
CA PHE A 235 5.24 7.42 -5.52
C PHE A 235 4.49 8.44 -4.67
N ILE A 236 5.21 9.24 -3.87
CA ILE A 236 4.61 10.24 -2.97
C ILE A 236 3.84 11.28 -3.78
N THR A 237 4.41 11.80 -4.87
CA THR A 237 3.72 12.74 -5.74
C THR A 237 2.38 12.17 -6.23
N GLY A 238 2.34 10.91 -6.69
CA GLY A 238 1.07 10.28 -7.10
C GLY A 238 0.13 9.94 -5.94
N TYR A 239 0.67 9.54 -4.79
CA TYR A 239 -0.09 9.16 -3.60
C TYR A 239 -0.79 10.36 -2.95
N ASP A 240 -0.15 11.54 -2.94
CA ASP A 240 -0.67 12.73 -2.28
C ASP A 240 -1.68 13.52 -3.14
N VAL A 241 -1.79 13.25 -4.45
CA VAL A 241 -2.72 13.96 -5.34
C VAL A 241 -4.20 13.76 -4.96
N LEU A 242 -4.57 12.55 -4.50
CA LEU A 242 -5.94 12.25 -4.07
C LEU A 242 -5.96 11.72 -2.65
N ASP A 243 -6.94 12.14 -1.85
CA ASP A 243 -7.17 11.60 -0.51
C ASP A 243 -7.68 10.14 -0.53
N HIS A 244 -8.25 9.72 -1.64
CA HIS A 244 -8.92 8.44 -1.80
C HIS A 244 -8.59 7.82 -3.15
N ARG A 245 -8.16 6.56 -3.14
CA ARG A 245 -7.72 5.78 -4.32
C ARG A 245 -6.81 6.55 -5.29
N PRO A 246 -5.67 7.09 -4.84
CA PRO A 246 -4.71 7.71 -5.75
C PRO A 246 -4.23 6.75 -6.84
N PHE A 247 -3.93 7.30 -8.01
CA PHE A 247 -3.38 6.56 -9.17
C PHE A 247 -1.87 6.38 -9.02
N THR A 248 -1.48 5.59 -8.03
CA THR A 248 -0.08 5.18 -7.82
C THR A 248 0.35 4.13 -8.84
N ALA A 249 1.64 3.81 -8.85
CA ALA A 249 2.19 2.74 -9.66
C ALA A 249 3.09 1.84 -8.81
N HIS A 250 2.84 0.52 -8.84
CA HIS A 250 3.61 -0.44 -8.04
C HIS A 250 5.09 -0.48 -8.45
N ASN A 251 5.42 -0.08 -9.67
CA ASN A 251 6.82 0.04 -10.10
C ASN A 251 7.61 1.12 -9.34
N HIS A 252 6.96 2.03 -8.61
CA HIS A 252 7.60 3.03 -7.76
C HIS A 252 7.86 2.53 -6.33
N ILE A 253 6.96 1.70 -5.79
CA ILE A 253 7.13 1.00 -4.50
C ILE A 253 6.49 -0.37 -4.62
N GLU A 254 7.21 -1.43 -4.22
CA GLU A 254 6.64 -2.77 -4.15
C GLU A 254 6.59 -3.26 -2.71
N VAL A 255 5.71 -4.21 -2.42
CA VAL A 255 5.56 -4.79 -1.08
C VAL A 255 5.43 -6.31 -1.17
N ALA A 256 5.54 -6.98 -0.03
CA ALA A 256 5.24 -8.39 0.12
C ALA A 256 6.02 -9.30 -0.84
N HIS A 257 5.32 -10.14 -1.60
CA HIS A 257 5.95 -11.18 -2.42
C HIS A 257 6.80 -10.60 -3.55
N GLU A 258 6.37 -9.51 -4.19
CA GLU A 258 7.16 -8.87 -5.27
C GLU A 258 8.42 -8.21 -4.71
N ALA A 259 8.33 -7.48 -3.60
CA ALA A 259 9.51 -6.93 -2.93
C ALA A 259 10.47 -8.05 -2.43
N GLN A 260 9.95 -9.17 -1.91
CA GLN A 260 10.80 -10.30 -1.51
C GLN A 260 11.49 -10.95 -2.71
N LYS A 261 10.77 -11.13 -3.83
CA LYS A 261 11.32 -11.67 -5.07
C LYS A 261 12.42 -10.76 -5.60
N ASN A 262 12.20 -9.44 -5.60
CA ASN A 262 13.19 -8.47 -6.03
C ASN A 262 14.39 -8.38 -5.10
N ALA A 263 14.24 -8.68 -3.81
CA ALA A 263 15.36 -8.72 -2.86
C ALA A 263 16.29 -9.93 -3.09
N ALA A 264 15.80 -11.00 -3.74
CA ALA A 264 16.57 -12.21 -3.96
C ALA A 264 17.75 -11.95 -4.90
N GLY A 265 18.97 -12.15 -4.40
CA GLY A 265 20.20 -12.00 -5.18
C GLY A 265 20.73 -10.56 -5.29
N VAL A 266 20.06 -9.58 -4.67
CA VAL A 266 20.55 -8.20 -4.59
C VAL A 266 21.81 -8.12 -3.73
N LYS A 267 22.76 -7.27 -4.12
CA LYS A 267 24.06 -7.11 -3.46
C LYS A 267 24.41 -5.64 -3.29
N GLY A 268 25.31 -5.36 -2.35
CA GLY A 268 25.86 -4.01 -2.14
C GLY A 268 24.78 -2.97 -1.79
N ASN A 269 24.91 -1.79 -2.37
CA ASN A 269 24.08 -0.62 -2.03
C ASN A 269 22.60 -0.76 -2.42
N ASP A 270 22.23 -1.73 -3.25
CA ASP A 270 20.84 -1.95 -3.62
C ASP A 270 20.05 -2.67 -2.53
N LEU A 271 20.71 -3.30 -1.55
CA LEU A 271 20.04 -3.94 -0.41
C LEU A 271 19.29 -2.92 0.47
N TYR A 272 19.71 -1.66 0.44
CA TYR A 272 19.06 -0.58 1.20
C TYR A 272 17.78 -0.05 0.57
N ARG A 273 17.39 -0.59 -0.59
CA ARG A 273 16.06 -0.39 -1.16
C ARG A 273 15.01 -1.18 -0.40
N PHE A 274 15.40 -2.20 0.36
CA PHE A 274 14.48 -3.13 0.98
C PHE A 274 14.35 -2.87 2.48
N PHE A 275 13.11 -2.82 2.97
CA PHE A 275 12.81 -2.66 4.37
C PHE A 275 11.91 -3.79 4.88
N SER A 276 12.52 -4.81 5.48
CA SER A 276 11.83 -6.00 6.01
C SER A 276 11.60 -5.96 7.53
N LYS A 277 12.00 -4.88 8.19
CA LYS A 277 11.98 -4.75 9.66
C LYS A 277 10.95 -3.70 10.13
N LEU A 278 9.84 -3.57 9.40
CA LEU A 278 8.80 -2.56 9.64
C LEU A 278 8.31 -2.57 11.10
N LYS A 279 7.89 -3.74 11.58
CA LYS A 279 7.39 -3.90 12.97
C LYS A 279 8.49 -3.61 13.99
N GLN A 280 9.70 -4.13 13.77
CA GLN A 280 10.85 -3.89 14.65
C GLN A 280 11.24 -2.41 14.71
N TRP A 281 11.17 -1.68 13.59
CA TRP A 281 11.41 -0.23 13.57
C TRP A 281 10.37 0.52 14.40
N ALA A 282 9.10 0.10 14.34
CA ALA A 282 8.05 0.66 15.19
C ALA A 282 8.31 0.43 16.69
N GLY A 283 8.87 -0.73 17.06
CA GLY A 283 9.22 -1.05 18.45
C GLY A 283 10.54 -0.45 18.95
N ALA A 284 11.56 -0.35 18.09
CA ALA A 284 12.88 0.18 18.42
C ALA A 284 12.91 1.71 18.47
N ASP A 285 12.04 2.36 17.70
CA ASP A 285 11.91 3.82 17.61
C ASP A 285 13.26 4.52 17.32
N GLU A 286 13.98 4.02 16.32
CA GLU A 286 15.25 4.58 15.87
C GLU A 286 15.15 5.14 14.44
N LYS A 287 15.93 6.19 14.17
CA LYS A 287 16.15 6.71 12.81
C LYS A 287 16.85 5.67 11.94
N GLN A 288 16.41 5.52 10.70
CA GLN A 288 16.98 4.57 9.73
C GLN A 288 17.26 5.23 8.38
N ASN A 289 18.30 4.76 7.70
CA ASN A 289 18.71 5.26 6.39
C ASN A 289 18.47 4.21 5.32
N PHE A 290 17.94 4.66 4.19
CA PHE A 290 17.56 3.84 3.04
C PHE A 290 18.02 4.53 1.76
N ARG A 291 17.78 3.85 0.64
CA ARG A 291 18.04 4.33 -0.72
C ARG A 291 16.86 3.90 -1.59
N ASP A 292 16.51 4.69 -2.60
CA ASP A 292 15.72 4.22 -3.74
C ASP A 292 16.62 4.05 -4.99
N LEU A 293 16.08 3.85 -6.19
CA LEU A 293 16.92 3.69 -7.38
C LEU A 293 17.69 4.97 -7.77
N ILE A 294 17.39 6.11 -7.16
CA ILE A 294 17.90 7.43 -7.51
C ILE A 294 18.76 8.00 -6.39
N GLU A 295 18.23 8.08 -5.17
CA GLU A 295 18.85 8.83 -4.07
C GLU A 295 18.76 8.13 -2.71
N ASP A 296 19.66 8.54 -1.81
CA ASP A 296 19.62 8.16 -0.41
C ASP A 296 18.58 9.00 0.35
N PHE A 297 17.93 8.41 1.34
CA PHE A 297 16.99 9.11 2.22
C PHE A 297 16.98 8.52 3.64
N SER A 298 16.43 9.28 4.58
CA SER A 298 16.27 8.83 5.97
C SER A 298 14.80 8.77 6.35
N LEU A 299 14.46 7.78 7.16
CA LEU A 299 13.23 7.74 7.95
C LEU A 299 13.58 8.15 9.38
N GLU A 300 12.85 9.13 9.91
CA GLU A 300 12.92 9.46 11.32
C GLU A 300 12.50 8.27 12.20
N SER A 301 12.69 8.40 13.51
CA SER A 301 12.18 7.41 14.46
C SER A 301 10.67 7.19 14.26
N PHE A 302 10.15 5.99 14.54
CA PHE A 302 8.74 5.71 14.30
C PHE A 302 7.83 6.71 15.02
N THR A 303 8.11 7.07 16.27
CA THR A 303 7.36 8.06 17.06
C THR A 303 7.40 9.46 16.44
N HIS A 304 8.49 9.85 15.79
CA HIS A 304 8.65 11.17 15.16
C HIS A 304 8.41 11.18 13.64
N CYS A 305 8.07 10.02 13.05
CA CYS A 305 7.74 9.93 11.64
C CYS A 305 6.39 10.62 11.35
N MET A 306 6.45 11.81 10.75
CA MET A 306 5.29 12.64 10.36
C MET A 306 5.04 12.66 8.84
N GLY A 307 6.04 12.31 8.04
CA GLY A 307 5.94 12.27 6.58
C GLY A 307 5.75 10.85 6.06
N PHE A 308 6.54 10.49 5.04
CA PHE A 308 6.51 9.17 4.42
C PHE A 308 6.70 8.04 5.43
N ASN A 309 5.64 7.23 5.61
CA ASN A 309 5.59 6.14 6.58
C ASN A 309 5.39 4.79 5.86
N PRO A 310 6.41 3.92 5.79
CA PRO A 310 6.30 2.64 5.10
C PRO A 310 5.22 1.70 5.65
N ILE A 311 4.84 1.79 6.93
CA ILE A 311 3.75 0.99 7.51
C ILE A 311 2.40 1.44 6.94
N GLU A 312 2.22 2.74 6.77
CA GLU A 312 1.04 3.31 6.11
C GLU A 312 0.96 2.85 4.65
N ILE A 313 2.08 2.92 3.92
CA ILE A 313 2.11 2.46 2.51
C ILE A 313 1.80 0.96 2.43
N TYR A 314 2.36 0.14 3.31
CA TYR A 314 2.05 -1.29 3.36
C TYR A 314 0.55 -1.54 3.62
N ALA A 315 -0.07 -0.77 4.53
CA ALA A 315 -1.49 -0.84 4.80
C ALA A 315 -2.36 -0.36 3.61
N TYR A 316 -1.91 0.64 2.85
CA TYR A 316 -2.54 1.05 1.60
C TYR A 316 -2.56 -0.09 0.58
N TYR A 317 -1.48 -0.86 0.43
CA TYR A 317 -1.45 -2.01 -0.48
C TYR A 317 -2.41 -3.11 -0.02
N ILE A 318 -2.44 -3.43 1.28
CA ILE A 318 -3.45 -4.36 1.84
C ILE A 318 -4.85 -3.88 1.47
N GLY A 319 -5.13 -2.60 1.70
CA GLY A 319 -6.42 -1.99 1.44
C GLY A 319 -6.83 -2.05 -0.03
N ARG A 320 -5.92 -1.74 -0.97
CA ARG A 320 -6.20 -1.83 -2.43
C ARG A 320 -6.35 -3.28 -2.89
N CYS A 321 -5.59 -4.21 -2.33
CA CYS A 321 -5.72 -5.63 -2.67
C CYS A 321 -7.05 -6.23 -2.17
N ILE A 322 -7.59 -5.74 -1.05
CA ILE A 322 -8.89 -6.16 -0.52
C ILE A 322 -10.04 -5.43 -1.22
N ASN A 323 -9.98 -4.11 -1.29
CA ASN A 323 -11.06 -3.24 -1.77
C ASN A 323 -10.83 -2.89 -3.25
N ASN A 324 -11.39 -3.71 -4.14
CA ASN A 324 -11.24 -3.60 -5.59
C ASN A 324 -12.54 -4.04 -6.29
N MET A 325 -12.67 -3.86 -7.60
CA MET A 325 -13.95 -4.10 -8.31
C MET A 325 -14.42 -5.55 -8.32
N HIS A 326 -13.53 -6.52 -8.05
CA HIS A 326 -13.88 -7.94 -7.94
C HIS A 326 -14.33 -8.36 -6.52
N ASN A 327 -14.18 -7.46 -5.56
CA ASN A 327 -14.55 -7.68 -4.18
C ASN A 327 -15.43 -6.51 -3.69
N SER A 328 -15.82 -6.55 -2.43
CA SER A 328 -16.59 -5.49 -1.83
C SER A 328 -15.68 -4.41 -1.19
N VAL A 329 -16.30 -3.34 -0.69
CA VAL A 329 -15.68 -2.27 0.09
C VAL A 329 -15.87 -2.52 1.58
N PHE A 330 -14.78 -2.80 2.30
CA PHE A 330 -14.78 -3.06 3.74
C PHE A 330 -14.47 -1.79 4.52
N LEU A 331 -15.26 -1.54 5.57
CA LEU A 331 -15.09 -0.35 6.42
C LEU A 331 -14.60 -0.68 7.82
N LYS A 332 -14.59 -1.95 8.24
CA LYS A 332 -14.19 -2.35 9.59
C LYS A 332 -12.96 -3.24 9.55
N TYR A 333 -11.94 -2.84 10.30
CA TYR A 333 -10.65 -3.51 10.34
C TYR A 333 -10.25 -3.79 11.79
N PHE A 334 -9.87 -5.04 12.06
CA PHE A 334 -9.30 -5.45 13.34
C PHE A 334 -7.82 -5.77 13.15
N LEU A 335 -7.00 -5.14 13.99
CA LEU A 335 -5.56 -5.35 14.02
C LEU A 335 -5.21 -6.12 15.30
N SER A 336 -4.44 -7.19 15.15
CA SER A 336 -3.76 -7.85 16.28
C SER A 336 -2.61 -6.98 16.78
N TYR A 337 -2.20 -7.15 18.04
CA TYR A 337 -1.03 -6.44 18.56
C TYR A 337 -0.15 -7.32 19.44
N PRO A 338 1.16 -7.03 19.46
CA PRO A 338 2.08 -7.69 20.38
C PRO A 338 1.85 -7.16 21.80
N ILE A 339 1.94 -8.05 22.79
CA ILE A 339 1.68 -7.71 24.20
C ILE A 339 2.72 -6.73 24.75
N LYS A 340 3.96 -6.85 24.29
CA LYS A 340 5.09 -6.09 24.83
C LYS A 340 5.25 -4.67 24.29
N TYR A 341 4.46 -4.28 23.30
CA TYR A 341 4.57 -2.93 22.76
C TYR A 341 3.91 -1.96 23.73
N GLU A 342 4.54 -0.80 23.90
CA GLU A 342 3.91 0.25 24.68
C GLU A 342 2.64 0.72 23.97
N LYS A 343 1.64 1.13 24.75
CA LYS A 343 0.33 1.54 24.24
C LYS A 343 0.45 2.59 23.12
N HIS A 344 1.37 3.54 23.28
CA HIS A 344 1.59 4.60 22.30
C HIS A 344 2.15 4.07 20.96
N GLN A 345 3.03 3.05 21.00
CA GLN A 345 3.58 2.43 19.78
C GLN A 345 2.50 1.64 19.04
N ALA A 346 1.71 0.83 19.77
CA ALA A 346 0.61 0.07 19.20
C ALA A 346 -0.45 1.00 18.57
N GLU A 347 -0.77 2.11 19.25
CA GLU A 347 -1.70 3.12 18.73
C GLU A 347 -1.17 3.80 17.47
N LYS A 348 0.12 4.17 17.43
CA LYS A 348 0.71 4.76 16.22
C LYS A 348 0.75 3.78 15.04
N ILE A 349 0.93 2.48 15.28
CA ILE A 349 0.76 1.45 14.24
C ILE A 349 -0.69 1.45 13.74
N ARG A 350 -1.67 1.43 14.66
CA ARG A 350 -3.10 1.47 14.32
C ARG A 350 -3.44 2.71 13.48
N GLU A 351 -2.97 3.89 13.85
CA GLU A 351 -3.15 5.14 13.11
C GLU A 351 -2.49 5.08 11.72
N SER A 352 -1.31 4.47 11.62
CA SER A 352 -0.63 4.29 10.33
C SER A 352 -1.42 3.37 9.41
N PHE A 353 -1.98 2.28 9.96
CA PHE A 353 -2.90 1.42 9.23
C PHE A 353 -4.18 2.16 8.84
N GLU A 354 -4.74 2.97 9.74
CA GLU A 354 -5.93 3.76 9.49
C GLU A 354 -5.74 4.72 8.32
N ARG A 355 -4.63 5.47 8.27
CA ARG A 355 -4.33 6.36 7.13
C ARG A 355 -4.20 5.60 5.82
N GLY A 356 -3.43 4.50 5.80
CA GLY A 356 -3.19 3.72 4.57
C GLY A 356 -4.46 3.05 4.05
N LEU A 357 -5.22 2.40 4.95
CA LEU A 357 -6.51 1.78 4.61
C LEU A 357 -7.52 2.82 4.16
N LYS A 358 -7.62 3.96 4.83
CA LYS A 358 -8.51 5.07 4.42
C LYS A 358 -8.18 5.57 3.02
N LYS A 359 -6.88 5.73 2.71
CA LYS A 359 -6.40 6.16 1.39
C LYS A 359 -6.71 5.14 0.29
N SER A 360 -6.81 3.86 0.63
CA SER A 360 -7.15 2.79 -0.32
C SER A 360 -8.64 2.75 -0.71
N LEU A 361 -9.51 3.37 0.09
CA LEU A 361 -10.96 3.30 -0.09
C LEU A 361 -11.46 4.34 -1.10
N PRO A 362 -12.54 4.05 -1.85
CA PRO A 362 -13.14 5.02 -2.76
C PRO A 362 -13.68 6.26 -2.02
N ARG A 363 -13.64 7.41 -2.70
CA ARG A 363 -14.06 8.71 -2.15
C ARG A 363 -15.49 8.69 -1.59
N HIS A 364 -16.45 8.08 -2.31
CA HIS A 364 -17.87 8.11 -1.94
C HIS A 364 -18.18 7.58 -0.54
N VAL A 365 -17.32 6.72 0.01
CA VAL A 365 -17.41 6.26 1.41
C VAL A 365 -17.41 7.43 2.40
N PHE A 366 -16.77 8.53 2.04
CA PHE A 366 -16.51 9.69 2.89
C PHE A 366 -17.32 10.94 2.50
N ASP A 367 -18.13 10.87 1.43
CA ASP A 367 -19.01 11.97 1.04
C ASP A 367 -20.21 12.12 2.00
N ASP A 368 -20.61 11.05 2.68
CA ASP A 368 -21.65 11.07 3.71
C ASP A 368 -21.12 10.72 5.12
N GLU A 369 -21.52 11.51 6.11
CA GLU A 369 -21.02 11.39 7.48
C GLU A 369 -21.35 10.04 8.13
N LYS A 370 -22.45 9.40 7.73
CA LYS A 370 -22.92 8.14 8.31
C LYS A 370 -22.04 6.97 7.86
N THR A 371 -21.73 6.88 6.57
CA THR A 371 -20.82 5.87 6.02
C THR A 371 -19.39 6.15 6.48
N ALA A 372 -18.96 7.42 6.51
CA ALA A 372 -17.65 7.80 7.03
C ALA A 372 -17.42 7.33 8.48
N LYS A 373 -18.42 7.48 9.36
CA LYS A 373 -18.38 7.00 10.76
C LYS A 373 -18.34 5.47 10.89
N THR A 374 -18.65 4.75 9.82
CA THR A 374 -18.58 3.28 9.79
C THR A 374 -17.15 2.79 9.56
N PHE A 375 -16.30 3.61 8.92
CA PHE A 375 -14.88 3.31 8.77
C PHE A 375 -14.17 3.32 10.12
N LYS A 376 -13.58 2.18 10.51
CA LYS A 376 -12.87 2.01 11.78
C LYS A 376 -11.74 1.01 11.68
N VAL A 377 -10.61 1.36 12.29
CA VAL A 377 -9.49 0.46 12.53
C VAL A 377 -9.28 0.33 14.03
N GLU A 378 -9.46 -0.86 14.58
CA GLU A 378 -9.43 -1.12 16.02
C GLU A 378 -8.35 -2.15 16.39
N LEU A 379 -7.59 -1.86 17.45
CA LEU A 379 -6.75 -2.86 18.13
C LEU A 379 -7.67 -3.79 18.93
N ARG A 380 -7.87 -5.02 18.46
CA ARG A 380 -8.95 -5.87 18.98
C ARG A 380 -8.52 -6.82 20.09
N ALA A 381 -7.42 -7.53 19.89
CA ALA A 381 -6.88 -8.51 20.81
C ALA A 381 -5.39 -8.73 20.55
N SER A 382 -4.67 -9.24 21.56
CA SER A 382 -3.28 -9.61 21.39
C SER A 382 -3.14 -10.79 20.42
N GLU A 383 -2.00 -10.86 19.71
CA GLU A 383 -1.64 -11.97 18.82
C GLU A 383 -1.87 -13.36 19.45
N PRO A 384 -1.33 -13.68 20.64
CA PRO A 384 -1.53 -14.99 21.25
C PRO A 384 -2.99 -15.22 21.71
N CYS A 385 -3.74 -14.17 22.07
CA CYS A 385 -5.18 -14.31 22.38
C CYS A 385 -6.00 -14.65 21.12
N VAL A 386 -5.71 -14.01 19.98
CA VAL A 386 -6.36 -14.33 18.69
C VAL A 386 -6.06 -15.77 18.27
N TYR A 387 -4.82 -16.23 18.48
CA TYR A 387 -4.44 -17.62 18.25
C TYR A 387 -5.22 -18.58 19.17
N ALA A 388 -5.30 -18.28 20.46
CA ALA A 388 -6.07 -19.09 21.42
C ALA A 388 -7.53 -19.25 20.98
N ILE A 389 -8.21 -18.15 20.60
CA ILE A 389 -9.59 -18.19 20.09
C ILE A 389 -9.71 -19.12 18.89
N SER A 390 -8.78 -18.98 17.94
CA SER A 390 -8.77 -19.76 16.70
C SER A 390 -8.55 -21.24 16.96
N ALA A 391 -7.58 -21.59 17.82
CA ALA A 391 -7.29 -22.96 18.21
C ALA A 391 -8.46 -23.59 18.94
N LEU A 392 -8.98 -22.92 19.97
CA LEU A 392 -10.07 -23.45 20.79
C LEU A 392 -11.34 -23.66 19.94
N LYS A 393 -11.64 -22.77 18.98
CA LYS A 393 -12.74 -22.96 18.02
C LYS A 393 -12.49 -24.17 17.13
N SER A 394 -11.29 -24.29 16.56
CA SER A 394 -10.93 -25.37 15.62
C SER A 394 -10.95 -26.76 16.27
N TYR A 395 -10.52 -26.87 17.52
CA TYR A 395 -10.60 -28.11 18.31
C TYR A 395 -12.01 -28.37 18.88
N GLY A 396 -12.99 -27.53 18.55
CA GLY A 396 -14.39 -27.72 18.92
C GLY A 396 -14.69 -27.48 20.40
N PHE A 397 -13.88 -26.67 21.10
CA PHE A 397 -14.14 -26.30 22.50
C PHE A 397 -15.32 -25.33 22.67
N PHE A 398 -15.85 -24.77 21.58
CA PHE A 398 -17.06 -23.93 21.61
C PHE A 398 -18.36 -24.70 21.85
N LYS A 399 -18.35 -26.04 21.75
CA LYS A 399 -19.55 -26.88 21.97
C LYS A 399 -19.99 -26.77 23.43
N SER A 400 -21.31 -26.63 23.66
CA SER A 400 -21.90 -26.35 24.98
C SER A 400 -21.45 -27.32 26.07
N GLU A 401 -21.41 -28.62 25.77
CA GLU A 401 -20.98 -29.68 26.70
C GLU A 401 -19.53 -29.48 27.21
N LYS A 402 -18.66 -28.85 26.43
CA LYS A 402 -17.26 -28.58 26.82
C LYS A 402 -17.11 -27.29 27.63
N LEU A 403 -18.13 -26.44 27.67
CA LEU A 403 -18.10 -25.12 28.31
C LEU A 403 -18.94 -25.02 29.60
N ASP A 404 -19.52 -26.14 30.05
CA ASP A 404 -20.07 -26.25 31.41
C ASP A 404 -19.00 -25.99 32.48
N LYS A 405 -17.72 -26.16 32.13
CA LYS A 405 -16.56 -25.73 32.92
C LYS A 405 -15.68 -24.78 32.09
N PRO A 406 -14.98 -23.83 32.73
CA PRO A 406 -14.02 -22.97 32.02
C PRO A 406 -12.88 -23.81 31.42
N VAL A 407 -12.52 -23.51 30.18
CA VAL A 407 -11.37 -24.11 29.49
C VAL A 407 -10.17 -23.20 29.68
N TYR A 408 -9.16 -23.69 30.38
CA TYR A 408 -7.89 -22.98 30.58
C TYR A 408 -6.99 -23.18 29.37
N TYR A 409 -6.27 -22.12 28.99
CA TYR A 409 -5.32 -22.17 27.89
C TYR A 409 -4.01 -21.48 28.29
N GLY A 410 -2.94 -21.93 27.64
CA GLY A 410 -1.66 -21.25 27.60
C GLY A 410 -1.17 -21.26 26.16
N VAL A 411 -0.83 -20.09 25.63
CA VAL A 411 -0.25 -19.92 24.29
C VAL A 411 1.20 -19.48 24.44
N PHE A 412 2.07 -20.14 23.68
CA PHE A 412 3.48 -19.79 23.54
C PHE A 412 3.73 -19.43 22.09
N ASP A 413 3.74 -18.13 21.80
CA ASP A 413 3.92 -17.61 20.44
C ASP A 413 5.39 -17.28 20.21
N PHE A 414 6.10 -18.14 19.50
CA PHE A 414 7.50 -17.95 19.12
C PHE A 414 7.57 -17.33 17.73
N GLY A 415 7.51 -16.01 17.68
CA GLY A 415 7.48 -15.24 16.44
C GLY A 415 8.86 -14.98 15.81
N GLY A 416 8.84 -14.18 14.74
CA GLY A 416 10.06 -13.71 14.08
C GLY A 416 10.86 -12.72 14.92
N GLY A 417 10.18 -11.78 15.58
CA GLY A 417 10.81 -10.70 16.34
C GLY A 417 10.59 -10.74 17.84
N THR A 418 9.57 -11.44 18.33
CA THR A 418 9.22 -11.52 19.75
C THR A 418 8.78 -12.94 20.11
N THR A 419 8.85 -13.26 21.39
CA THR A 419 8.17 -14.41 21.97
C THR A 419 7.17 -13.89 22.98
N ASP A 420 5.91 -14.24 22.84
CA ASP A 420 4.83 -13.80 23.71
C ASP A 420 4.14 -15.01 24.36
N PHE A 421 3.82 -14.89 25.64
CA PHE A 421 3.08 -15.90 26.40
C PHE A 421 1.77 -15.31 26.87
N ASP A 422 0.68 -16.04 26.69
CA ASP A 422 -0.66 -15.62 27.11
C ASP A 422 -1.36 -16.77 27.82
N PHE A 423 -1.82 -16.50 29.04
CA PHE A 423 -2.55 -17.47 29.86
C PHE A 423 -3.92 -16.92 30.18
N GLY A 424 -4.92 -17.78 30.08
CA GLY A 424 -6.28 -17.37 30.39
C GLY A 424 -7.26 -18.51 30.48
N LYS A 425 -8.54 -18.14 30.49
CA LYS A 425 -9.65 -19.07 30.39
C LYS A 425 -10.70 -18.61 29.39
N TRP A 426 -11.34 -19.58 28.76
CA TRP A 426 -12.51 -19.42 27.92
C TRP A 426 -13.72 -20.01 28.63
N GLU A 427 -14.78 -19.23 28.79
CA GLU A 427 -15.99 -19.63 29.51
C GLU A 427 -17.26 -19.08 28.85
N LYS A 428 -18.41 -19.63 29.23
CA LYS A 428 -19.70 -19.08 28.81
C LYS A 428 -19.85 -17.66 29.33
N SER A 429 -20.29 -16.74 28.48
CA SER A 429 -20.50 -15.36 28.89
C SER A 429 -21.76 -15.25 29.76
N THR A 430 -21.67 -14.42 30.81
CA THR A 430 -22.83 -14.03 31.63
C THR A 430 -23.67 -12.93 30.98
N SER A 431 -23.12 -12.23 29.97
CA SER A 431 -23.85 -11.23 29.19
C SER A 431 -24.66 -11.91 28.10
N PRO A 432 -25.95 -11.57 27.92
CA PRO A 432 -26.77 -12.11 26.84
C PRO A 432 -26.30 -11.65 25.44
N LYS A 433 -25.43 -10.63 25.35
CA LYS A 433 -24.90 -10.12 24.08
C LYS A 433 -23.80 -10.99 23.48
N PHE A 434 -23.12 -11.79 24.30
CA PHE A 434 -21.99 -12.61 23.87
C PHE A 434 -22.23 -14.05 24.30
N LEU A 435 -21.90 -15.01 23.44
CA LEU A 435 -21.99 -16.43 23.80
C LEU A 435 -20.89 -16.85 24.77
N TYR A 436 -19.71 -16.25 24.62
CA TYR A 436 -18.52 -16.62 25.36
C TYR A 436 -17.73 -15.42 25.85
N LYS A 437 -16.97 -15.62 26.92
CA LYS A 437 -16.06 -14.66 27.53
C LYS A 437 -14.66 -15.25 27.57
N MET A 438 -13.68 -14.48 27.11
CA MET A 438 -12.28 -14.79 27.28
C MET A 438 -11.71 -13.92 28.39
N THR A 439 -11.10 -14.54 29.39
CA THR A 439 -10.44 -13.85 30.50
C THR A 439 -8.95 -14.12 30.40
N HIS A 440 -8.16 -13.06 30.30
CA HIS A 440 -6.71 -13.11 30.35
C HIS A 440 -6.23 -12.95 31.80
N PHE A 441 -5.29 -13.79 32.25
CA PHE A 441 -4.76 -13.75 33.61
C PHE A 441 -3.44 -13.02 33.69
N SER A 442 -2.50 -13.41 32.83
CA SER A 442 -1.14 -12.93 32.86
C SER A 442 -0.52 -13.16 31.51
N SER A 443 0.29 -12.21 31.09
CA SER A 443 1.10 -12.33 29.89
C SER A 443 2.57 -12.18 30.24
N GLY A 444 3.38 -12.92 29.51
CA GLY A 444 4.83 -12.85 29.55
C GLY A 444 5.37 -12.64 28.14
N GLY A 445 6.68 -12.50 28.03
CA GLY A 445 7.32 -12.45 26.74
C GLY A 445 8.68 -11.80 26.78
N ASP A 446 9.39 -11.93 25.67
CA ASP A 446 10.72 -11.39 25.44
C ASP A 446 10.76 -10.78 24.03
N LYS A 447 11.00 -9.46 23.98
CA LYS A 447 11.05 -8.69 22.73
C LYS A 447 12.31 -8.92 21.90
N TYR A 448 13.31 -9.60 22.47
CA TYR A 448 14.56 -9.96 21.81
C TYR A 448 14.60 -11.45 21.44
N LEU A 449 13.72 -12.27 21.99
CA LEU A 449 13.61 -13.69 21.63
C LEU A 449 12.69 -13.88 20.41
N GLY A 450 13.27 -13.93 19.22
CA GLY A 450 12.54 -14.24 17.99
C GLY A 450 13.46 -14.88 16.96
N GLY A 451 12.91 -15.62 16.00
CA GLY A 451 13.73 -16.35 15.00
C GLY A 451 14.68 -15.46 14.19
N GLU A 452 14.28 -14.22 13.89
CA GLU A 452 15.11 -13.25 13.17
C GLU A 452 16.16 -12.60 14.09
N ASN A 453 15.80 -12.28 15.34
CA ASN A 453 16.76 -11.76 16.32
C ASN A 453 17.82 -12.81 16.67
N LEU A 454 17.44 -14.08 16.81
CA LEU A 454 18.37 -15.20 17.04
C LEU A 454 19.32 -15.40 15.86
N LEU A 455 18.83 -15.19 14.64
CA LEU A 455 19.66 -15.24 13.44
C LEU A 455 20.67 -14.08 13.41
N GLU A 456 20.28 -12.87 13.83
CA GLU A 456 21.20 -11.75 13.99
C GLU A 456 22.20 -11.95 15.11
N LEU A 457 21.78 -12.54 16.23
CA LEU A 457 22.68 -12.93 17.31
C LEU A 457 23.72 -13.93 16.82
N LEU A 458 23.30 -14.94 16.04
CA LEU A 458 24.22 -15.90 15.43
C LEU A 458 25.18 -15.22 14.44
N ALA A 459 24.71 -14.24 13.68
CA ALA A 459 25.56 -13.45 12.79
C ALA A 459 26.60 -12.62 13.56
N TRP A 460 26.20 -12.02 14.67
CA TRP A 460 27.12 -11.31 15.56
C TRP A 460 28.13 -12.25 16.21
N GLU A 461 27.73 -13.43 16.68
CA GLU A 461 28.64 -14.44 17.23
C GLU A 461 29.69 -14.89 16.19
N ALA A 462 29.26 -15.06 14.93
CA ALA A 462 30.16 -15.36 13.83
C ALA A 462 31.16 -14.21 13.60
N TYR A 463 30.70 -12.96 13.61
CA TYR A 463 31.58 -11.79 13.52
C TYR A 463 32.57 -11.72 14.71
N ALA A 464 32.07 -11.90 15.93
CA ALA A 464 32.86 -11.82 17.17
C ALA A 464 33.99 -12.85 17.21
N LYS A 465 33.74 -14.07 16.74
CA LYS A 465 34.76 -15.13 16.64
C LYS A 465 35.84 -14.82 15.60
N ASN A 466 35.51 -14.07 14.56
CA ASN A 466 36.43 -13.71 13.48
C ASN A 466 36.89 -12.24 13.56
N PHE A 467 36.74 -11.61 14.72
CA PHE A 467 36.90 -10.16 14.85
C PHE A 467 38.28 -9.65 14.44
N GLN A 468 39.37 -10.38 14.72
CA GLN A 468 40.72 -9.92 14.35
C GLN A 468 40.89 -9.80 12.83
N GLU A 469 40.48 -10.82 12.08
CA GLU A 469 40.54 -10.80 10.61
C GLU A 469 39.64 -9.71 10.02
N LEU A 470 38.44 -9.54 10.59
CA LEU A 470 37.48 -8.52 10.14
C LEU A 470 37.95 -7.10 10.46
N LYS A 471 38.63 -6.93 11.61
CA LYS A 471 39.27 -5.68 12.01
C LYS A 471 40.41 -5.30 11.08
N GLU A 472 41.26 -6.26 10.69
CA GLU A 472 42.33 -6.04 9.71
C GLU A 472 41.79 -5.60 8.34
N LYS A 473 40.57 -6.00 8.00
CA LYS A 473 39.87 -5.65 6.75
C LYS A 473 38.94 -4.44 6.87
N ASP A 474 38.96 -3.74 8.00
CA ASP A 474 38.10 -2.58 8.29
C ASP A 474 36.58 -2.86 8.17
N VAL A 475 36.15 -4.08 8.49
CA VAL A 475 34.74 -4.48 8.40
C VAL A 475 34.02 -4.11 9.68
N VAL A 476 33.12 -3.11 9.61
CA VAL A 476 32.26 -2.69 10.73
C VAL A 476 30.98 -3.53 10.83
N ILE A 477 30.35 -3.59 12.01
CA ILE A 477 29.08 -4.31 12.21
C ILE A 477 28.09 -3.52 13.08
N ALA A 478 26.80 -3.69 12.80
CA ALA A 478 25.75 -3.13 13.64
C ALA A 478 25.50 -4.00 14.87
N LYS A 479 25.06 -3.36 15.95
CA LYS A 479 24.52 -4.08 17.11
C LYS A 479 23.27 -4.86 16.64
N PRO A 480 23.21 -6.19 16.82
CA PRO A 480 22.00 -6.93 16.51
C PRO A 480 20.90 -6.59 17.52
N ASN A 481 19.65 -6.88 17.17
CA ASN A 481 18.51 -6.60 18.05
C ASN A 481 18.42 -7.58 19.24
N TYR A 482 19.38 -7.47 20.16
CA TYR A 482 19.50 -8.28 21.38
C TYR A 482 20.13 -7.42 22.50
N ASP A 483 19.63 -7.54 23.73
CA ASP A 483 20.03 -6.68 24.86
C ASP A 483 21.28 -7.17 25.60
N ARG A 484 21.55 -8.48 25.59
CA ARG A 484 22.66 -9.10 26.34
C ARG A 484 23.94 -9.22 25.52
N ILE A 485 24.39 -8.11 24.93
CA ILE A 485 25.61 -8.09 24.10
C ILE A 485 26.67 -7.22 24.76
N ASP A 486 27.86 -7.79 24.92
CA ASP A 486 29.04 -7.00 25.27
C ASP A 486 29.56 -6.24 24.03
N THR A 487 29.24 -4.95 23.99
CA THR A 487 29.64 -4.04 22.91
C THR A 487 31.02 -3.43 23.15
N GLN A 488 31.52 -3.45 24.39
CA GLN A 488 32.75 -2.75 24.78
C GLN A 488 33.97 -3.31 24.06
N ARG A 489 33.98 -4.62 23.80
CA ARG A 489 35.05 -5.32 23.08
C ARG A 489 35.31 -4.80 21.66
N PHE A 490 34.31 -4.18 21.02
CA PHE A 490 34.37 -3.85 19.59
C PHE A 490 34.64 -2.36 19.30
N GLY A 491 34.51 -1.48 20.29
CA GLY A 491 34.83 -0.05 20.16
C GLY A 491 34.23 0.59 18.90
N SER A 492 35.07 1.26 18.10
CA SER A 492 34.68 1.96 16.87
C SER A 492 34.21 1.05 15.71
N PHE A 493 34.40 -0.26 15.81
CA PHE A 493 33.93 -1.23 14.81
C PHE A 493 32.45 -1.59 14.97
N MET A 494 31.85 -1.24 16.11
CA MET A 494 30.41 -1.33 16.28
C MET A 494 29.78 0.03 15.95
N GLN A 495 29.05 0.08 14.84
CA GLN A 495 28.49 1.33 14.31
C GLN A 495 27.00 1.16 14.00
N ASN A 496 26.25 2.26 14.09
CA ASN A 496 24.87 2.30 13.60
C ASN A 496 24.79 2.85 12.16
N SER A 497 25.87 2.65 11.39
CA SER A 497 25.94 3.09 9.99
C SER A 497 25.10 2.18 9.09
N ARG A 498 24.92 2.66 7.86
CA ARG A 498 24.22 1.93 6.82
C ARG A 498 25.00 0.63 6.51
N GLU A 499 26.31 0.73 6.35
CA GLU A 499 27.26 -0.33 6.02
C GLU A 499 27.29 -1.42 7.10
N ALA A 500 27.34 -1.00 8.37
CA ALA A 500 27.35 -1.89 9.52
C ALA A 500 26.10 -2.77 9.61
N ARG A 501 24.91 -2.22 9.33
CA ARG A 501 23.66 -2.99 9.30
C ARG A 501 23.62 -3.98 8.15
N LEU A 502 24.16 -3.61 6.99
CA LEU A 502 24.23 -4.50 5.83
C LEU A 502 25.16 -5.67 6.07
N ASN A 503 26.32 -5.43 6.70
CA ASN A 503 27.25 -6.50 7.05
C ASN A 503 26.56 -7.53 7.97
N LEU A 504 25.86 -7.06 9.00
CA LEU A 504 25.07 -7.92 9.90
C LEU A 504 24.02 -8.74 9.11
N GLN A 505 23.23 -8.08 8.26
CA GLN A 505 22.20 -8.74 7.45
C GLN A 505 22.79 -9.74 6.43
N THR A 506 23.94 -9.41 5.86
CA THR A 506 24.64 -10.27 4.89
C THR A 506 25.08 -11.56 5.56
N ILE A 507 25.72 -11.46 6.74
CA ILE A 507 26.12 -12.63 7.53
C ILE A 507 24.88 -13.43 7.94
N ALA A 508 23.83 -12.77 8.45
CA ALA A 508 22.57 -13.41 8.83
C ALA A 508 21.92 -14.17 7.65
N SER A 509 21.92 -13.58 6.45
CA SER A 509 21.39 -14.21 5.24
C SER A 509 22.16 -15.47 4.85
N GLN A 510 23.50 -15.43 4.92
CA GLN A 510 24.34 -16.60 4.66
C GLN A 510 24.15 -17.73 5.69
N LEU A 511 23.85 -17.37 6.94
CA LEU A 511 23.59 -18.33 8.02
C LEU A 511 22.15 -18.87 8.02
N ARG A 512 21.21 -18.21 7.34
CA ARG A 512 19.79 -18.60 7.32
C ARG A 512 19.56 -20.03 6.82
N PRO A 513 20.19 -20.52 5.73
CA PRO A 513 20.05 -21.92 5.32
C PRO A 513 20.51 -22.90 6.39
N PHE A 514 21.58 -22.59 7.12
CA PHE A 514 22.07 -23.41 8.24
C PHE A 514 21.06 -23.43 9.39
N PHE A 515 20.60 -22.25 9.83
CA PHE A 515 19.61 -22.10 10.90
C PHE A 515 18.30 -22.84 10.59
N ARG A 516 17.81 -22.77 9.34
CA ARG A 516 16.60 -23.48 8.91
C ARG A 516 16.81 -24.99 8.77
N LYS A 517 18.00 -25.46 8.34
CA LYS A 517 18.31 -26.89 8.14
C LYS A 517 18.59 -27.65 9.44
N PHE A 518 18.89 -26.96 10.54
CA PHE A 518 19.10 -27.57 11.86
C PHE A 518 17.93 -28.50 12.29
N ARG A 519 16.73 -28.25 11.76
CA ARG A 519 15.51 -29.05 12.00
C ARG A 519 15.53 -30.47 11.41
N ARG A 520 16.40 -30.79 10.44
CA ARG A 520 16.37 -32.10 9.74
C ARG A 520 17.29 -33.19 10.33
N GLN A 521 18.29 -32.86 11.15
CA GLN A 521 19.26 -33.85 11.64
C GLN A 521 18.86 -34.49 13.00
N TYR A 522 18.12 -33.81 13.87
CA TYR A 522 17.79 -34.33 15.21
C TYR A 522 16.49 -35.15 15.30
N TYR A 523 15.54 -35.00 14.36
CA TYR A 523 14.31 -35.82 14.36
C TYR A 523 14.50 -37.25 13.81
N ARG A 524 15.67 -37.57 13.24
CA ARG A 524 16.00 -38.94 12.81
C ARG A 524 16.64 -39.79 13.92
N SER A 525 17.15 -39.20 15.00
CA SER A 525 17.75 -39.94 16.12
C SER A 525 16.73 -40.39 17.17
N ASP A 526 15.60 -39.70 17.34
CA ASP A 526 14.60 -40.02 18.39
C ASP A 526 13.45 -40.93 17.93
N ARG A 527 13.50 -41.49 16.72
CA ARG A 527 12.60 -42.60 16.29
C ARG A 527 13.26 -43.98 16.37
N ARG A 528 14.42 -44.09 17.02
CA ARG A 528 15.05 -45.36 17.39
C ARG A 528 15.32 -45.38 18.89
N LYS A 529 14.27 -45.38 19.70
CA LYS A 529 14.26 -45.99 21.04
C LYS A 529 12.85 -46.45 21.34
#